data_AF-A0A3N1KY47-F1
#
_entry.id   AF-A0A3N1KY47-F1
#
_cell.length_a   1.000
_cell.length_b   1.000
_cell.length_c   1.000
_cell.angle_alpha   90.00
_cell.angle_beta   90.00
_cell.angle_gamma   90.00
#
_symmetry.space_group_name_H-M   'P 1'
#
loop_
_entity.id
_entity.type
_entity.pdbx_description
1 polymer ?
#
loop_
_entity_poly.entity_id
_entity_poly.type
_entity_poly.pdbx_seq_one_letter_code
_entity_poly.pdbx_strand_id
1 'polypeptide(L)' 'MLYYALVFLVVALIAGVLGFGGVAAVSTDIAQILFIIFVIGFVITLVMHTVRRR' A
#
# COMPACT_ATOMS: atom_id res chain seq x y z
N MET A 1 26.24 -6.31 9.86
CA MET A 1 24.98 -6.08 9.13
C MET A 1 23.75 -6.58 9.89
N LEU A 2 23.73 -7.83 10.40
CA LEU A 2 22.61 -8.38 11.18
C LEU A 2 22.25 -7.57 12.45
N TYR A 3 23.26 -7.04 13.15
CA TYR A 3 23.05 -6.21 14.35
C TYR A 3 22.22 -4.96 14.05
N TYR A 4 22.58 -4.21 13.02
CA TYR A 4 21.83 -3.00 12.63
C TYR A 4 20.41 -3.35 12.16
N ALA A 5 20.21 -4.44 11.43
CA ALA A 5 18.87 -4.89 11.04
C ALA A 5 17.99 -5.21 12.26
N LEU A 6 18.52 -5.87 13.28
CA LEU A 6 17.81 -6.15 14.54
C LEU A 6 17.49 -4.87 15.32
N VAL A 7 18.42 -3.92 15.36
CA VAL A 7 18.19 -2.62 16.01
C VAL A 7 17.08 -1.86 15.29
N PHE A 8 17.12 -1.80 13.95
CA PHE A 8 16.07 -1.14 13.16
C PHE A 8 14.71 -1.84 13.29
N LEU A 9 14.68 -3.17 13.41
CA LEU A 9 13.46 -3.94 13.64
C LEU A 9 12.79 -3.52 14.96
N VAL A 10 13.57 -3.45 16.05
CA VAL A 10 13.05 -3.04 17.36
C VAL A 10 12.57 -1.59 17.33
N VAL A 11 13.34 -0.69 16.72
CA VAL A 11 12.94 0.72 16.56
C VAL A 11 11.65 0.84 15.76
N ALA A 12 11.49 0.10 14.66
CA ALA A 12 10.29 0.12 13.83
C ALA A 12 9.05 -0.40 14.58
N LEU A 13 9.18 -1.42 15.43
CA LEU A 13 8.09 -1.92 16.26
C LEU A 13 7.66 -0.91 17.33
N ILE A 14 8.64 -0.33 18.04
CA ILE A 14 8.39 0.70 19.05
C ILE A 14 7.72 1.91 18.40
N ALA A 15 8.25 2.37 17.28
CA ALA A 15 7.66 3.42 16.46
C ALA A 15 6.20 3.08 16.09
N GLY A 16 5.98 1.89 15.52
CA GLY A 16 4.67 1.36 15.15
C GLY A 16 3.63 1.43 16.27
N VAL A 17 4.01 1.00 17.48
CA VAL A 17 3.14 0.98 18.66
C VAL A 17 2.92 2.37 19.26
N LEU A 18 3.95 3.23 19.27
CA LEU A 18 3.91 4.51 20.00
C LEU A 18 3.25 5.67 19.25
N GLY A 19 3.10 5.62 17.92
CA GLY A 19 2.60 6.82 17.23
C GLY A 19 2.27 6.71 15.75
N PHE A 20 2.50 5.56 15.11
CA PHE A 20 2.19 5.43 13.68
C PHE A 20 0.70 5.28 13.40
N GLY A 21 -0.17 5.15 14.42
CA GLY A 21 -1.61 5.02 14.24
C GLY A 21 -2.25 6.18 13.47
N GLY A 22 -1.83 7.43 13.73
CA GLY A 22 -2.37 8.60 13.02
C GLY A 22 -1.92 8.71 11.55
N VAL A 23 -0.64 8.40 11.29
CA VAL A 23 -0.09 8.39 9.92
C VAL A 23 -0.63 7.20 9.13
N ALA A 24 -0.81 6.04 9.78
CA ALA A 24 -1.41 4.86 9.19
C ALA A 24 -2.88 5.12 8.81
N ALA A 25 -3.64 5.85 9.62
CA ALA A 25 -5.02 6.20 9.30
C ALA A 25 -5.11 7.05 8.02
N VAL A 26 -4.37 8.16 7.94
CA VAL A 26 -4.35 9.02 6.75
C VAL A 26 -3.82 8.28 5.52
N SER A 27 -2.79 7.43 5.69
CA SER A 27 -2.24 6.61 4.61
C SER A 27 -3.25 5.58 4.12
N THR A 28 -4.09 5.04 5.00
CA THR A 28 -5.13 4.06 4.64
C THR A 28 -6.19 4.69 3.75
N ASP A 29 -6.67 5.89 4.09
CA ASP A 29 -7.66 6.61 3.29
C ASP A 29 -7.13 6.92 1.87
N ILE A 30 -5.89 7.39 1.77
CA ILE A 30 -5.25 7.65 0.47
C ILE A 30 -5.07 6.36 -0.33
N ALA A 31 -4.64 5.28 0.32
CA ALA A 31 -4.47 3.97 -0.33
C ALA A 31 -5.79 3.42 -0.88
N GLN A 32 -6.92 3.61 -0.17
CA GLN A 32 -8.24 3.19 -0.66
C GLN A 32 -8.63 3.94 -1.94
N ILE A 33 -8.41 5.25 -2.00
CA ILE A 33 -8.71 6.05 -3.20
C ILE A 33 -7.88 5.55 -4.39
N LEU A 34 -6.57 5.36 -4.20
CA LEU A 34 -5.68 4.84 -5.24
C LEU A 34 -6.06 3.43 -5.69
N PHE A 35 -6.47 2.57 -4.76
CA PHE A 35 -6.92 1.22 -5.06
C PHE A 35 -8.15 1.22 -5.97
N ILE A 36 -9.15 2.07 -5.69
CA ILE A 36 -10.34 2.19 -6.54
C ILE A 36 -9.96 2.69 -7.94
N ILE A 37 -9.11 3.71 -8.05
CA ILE A 37 -8.63 4.22 -9.34
C ILE A 37 -7.93 3.11 -10.13
N PHE A 38 -7.06 2.34 -9.46
CA PHE A 38 -6.37 1.21 -10.06
C PHE A 38 -7.35 0.15 -10.56
N VAL A 39 -8.36 -0.23 -9.76
CA VAL A 39 -9.36 -1.22 -10.16
C VAL A 39 -10.16 -0.75 -11.38
N ILE A 40 -10.58 0.51 -11.43
CA ILE A 40 -11.28 1.08 -12.58
C ILE A 40 -10.38 1.00 -13.83
N GLY A 41 -9.13 1.47 -13.73
CA GLY A 41 -8.17 1.42 -14.83
C GLY A 41 -7.88 -0.03 -15.28
N PHE A 42 -7.74 -0.96 -14.32
CA PHE A 42 -7.53 -2.38 -14.59
C PHE A 42 -8.71 -2.98 -15.36
N VAL A 43 -9.95 -2.73 -14.93
CA VAL A 43 -11.15 -3.20 -15.62
C VAL A 43 -11.25 -2.62 -17.02
N ILE A 44 -11.00 -1.31 -17.20
CA ILE A 44 -11.00 -0.66 -18.52
C ILE A 44 -9.98 -1.34 -19.44
N THR A 45 -8.74 -1.54 -18.95
CA THR A 45 -7.66 -2.16 -19.72
C THR A 45 -7.97 -3.62 -20.06
N LEU A 46 -8.53 -4.36 -19.11
CA LEU A 46 -8.94 -5.75 -19.25
C LEU A 46 -10.05 -5.90 -20.30
N VAL A 47 -11.07 -5.03 -20.26
CA VAL A 47 -12.16 -5.03 -21.23
C VAL A 47 -11.65 -4.66 -22.61
N MET A 48 -10.86 -3.58 -22.75
CA MET A 48 -10.29 -3.18 -24.04
C MET A 48 -9.43 -4.29 -24.66
N HIS A 49 -8.61 -4.97 -23.86
CA HIS A 49 -7.77 -6.05 -24.34
C HIS A 49 -8.59 -7.30 -24.72
N THR A 50 -9.59 -7.67 -23.91
CA THR A 50 -10.47 -8.81 -24.19
C THR A 50 -11.34 -8.58 -25.43
N VAL A 51 -11.84 -7.36 -25.62
CA VAL A 51 -12.66 -6.98 -26.79
C VAL A 51 -11.83 -6.94 -28.06
N ARG A 52 -10.58 -6.43 -28.02
CA ARG A 52 -9.69 -6.38 -29.21
C ARG A 52 -9.20 -7.76 -29.69
N ARG A 53 -9.28 -8.80 -28.86
CA ARG A 53 -8.86 -10.17 -29.23
C ARG A 53 -9.97 -11.03 -29.83
N ARG A 54 -11.22 -10.55 -29.85
CA ARG A 54 -12.31 -11.15 -30.63
C ARG A 54 -12.47 -10.41 -31.95
#